data_AF-A0A814C4A4-F1
#
_entry.id   AF-A0A814C4A4-F1
#
_cell.length_a   1.000
_cell.length_b   1.000
_cell.length_c   1.000
_cell.angle_alpha   90.00
_cell.angle_beta   90.00
_cell.angle_gamma   90.00
#
_symmetry.space_group_name_H-M   'P 1'
#
loop_
_entity.id
_entity.type
_entity.pdbx_description
1 polymer ?
#
loop_
_entity_poly.entity_id
_entity_poly.type
_entity_poly.pdbx_seq_one_letter_code
_entity_poly.pdbx_strand_id
1 'polypeptide(L)'
;MVLKKIEQLLKEDDRLSETKQNKNDPLFHNLQFNLCELQNKEHERNSKKRDNYFNGKNIDENNFCHNEILNQTDSLVVNIELILLFYLFYFKSNEYNQLLTNSDRLWIITHIQNRRRERKSLQDYLRKNHEIFTLQYTLNIKHDEIEHWENHLRQEENALAKAEKHLVEDLALFDQFLDTCNRSANDAAFRVDEESRKKDELVNEIKRLQKTLISYRNDQNHLTDILKQSRRYQQFLFKFAPQNYSLYFTKPEQLLDIFTEMEEKSLPLVEKSQYTSEILDKIHSTINNTITEQNHEVEQLQIKIDQLEELIKHENEREISCQNTLIQYKNQKNDPFIEQINKTIEILYKQHVISDDIGISTIHMLQTIENKTKSLLNIIEHMDSSVVMEAEKFREIAIRTMERQEKLRQEKIMNELKHQKALLRTSAPPYPKVLLVE
;
A
#
# COMPACT_ATOMS: atom_id res chain seq x y z
N MET A 1 -42.30 -1.46 -65.80
CA MET A 1 -43.70 -1.91 -65.94
C MET A 1 -44.69 -0.78 -65.62
N VAL A 2 -44.58 -0.11 -64.46
CA VAL A 2 -45.38 1.08 -64.11
C VAL A 2 -45.19 2.23 -65.11
N LEU A 3 -43.95 2.56 -65.49
CA LEU A 3 -43.66 3.57 -66.51
C LEU A 3 -44.28 3.25 -67.88
N LYS A 4 -44.26 1.99 -68.32
CA LYS A 4 -44.96 1.55 -69.55
C LYS A 4 -46.49 1.68 -69.46
N LYS A 5 -47.08 1.52 -68.27
CA LYS A 5 -48.52 1.71 -68.05
C LYS A 5 -48.89 3.20 -67.99
N ILE A 6 -48.03 4.04 -67.40
CA ILE A 6 -48.14 5.51 -67.43
C ILE A 6 -48.00 6.04 -68.87
N GLU A 7 -47.04 5.53 -69.64
CA GLU A 7 -46.90 5.83 -71.07
C GLU A 7 -48.09 5.35 -71.90
N GLN A 8 -48.75 4.24 -71.54
CA GLN A 8 -50.00 3.82 -72.17
C GLN A 8 -51.14 4.79 -71.88
N LEU A 9 -51.29 5.22 -70.63
CA LEU A 9 -52.29 6.22 -70.23
C LEU A 9 -52.07 7.57 -70.95
N LEU A 10 -50.82 7.98 -71.13
CA LEU A 10 -50.45 9.17 -71.91
C LEU A 10 -50.64 9.02 -73.42
N LYS A 11 -50.37 7.84 -73.98
CA LYS A 11 -50.58 7.55 -75.42
C LYS A 11 -52.06 7.42 -75.80
N GLU A 12 -52.91 7.04 -74.85
CA GLU A 12 -54.37 7.06 -75.03
C GLU A 12 -54.91 8.51 -75.06
N ASP A 13 -54.31 9.43 -74.30
CA ASP A 13 -54.55 10.89 -74.39
C ASP A 13 -54.10 11.47 -75.77
N ASP A 14 -52.95 11.06 -76.30
CA ASP A 14 -52.45 11.51 -77.62
C ASP A 14 -53.38 11.11 -78.80
N ARG A 15 -54.17 10.04 -78.67
CA ARG A 15 -55.12 9.59 -79.70
C ARG A 15 -56.44 10.37 -79.72
N LEU A 16 -56.73 11.17 -78.70
CA LEU A 16 -57.94 12.00 -78.60
C LEU A 16 -57.67 13.50 -78.83
N SER A 17 -56.39 13.90 -79.03
CA SER A 17 -55.98 15.29 -79.29
C SER A 17 -55.86 15.66 -80.78
N GLU A 18 -56.34 14.82 -81.70
CA GLU A 18 -56.38 15.15 -83.14
C GLU A 18 -57.53 16.10 -83.53
N THR A 19 -58.43 16.46 -82.61
CA THR A 19 -59.41 17.55 -82.83
C THR A 19 -59.07 18.79 -81.99
N LYS A 20 -58.21 19.63 -82.59
CA LYS A 20 -57.96 21.07 -82.38
C LYS A 20 -57.72 21.62 -80.95
N GLN A 21 -56.59 22.34 -80.87
CA GLN A 21 -56.16 23.30 -79.84
C GLN A 21 -55.83 22.74 -78.45
N ASN A 22 -54.71 22.02 -78.32
CA ASN A 22 -53.93 22.09 -77.07
C ASN A 22 -52.45 21.67 -77.16
N LYS A 23 -51.75 22.01 -78.26
CA LYS A 23 -50.29 21.78 -78.34
C LYS A 23 -49.45 22.75 -77.48
N ASN A 24 -50.07 23.76 -76.86
CA ASN A 24 -49.41 24.80 -76.08
C ASN A 24 -49.83 24.85 -74.60
N ASP A 25 -50.44 23.79 -74.06
CA ASP A 25 -50.76 23.74 -72.62
C ASP A 25 -49.44 23.54 -71.83
N PRO A 26 -48.97 24.53 -71.05
CA PRO A 26 -47.66 24.46 -70.39
C PRO A 26 -47.55 23.26 -69.44
N LEU A 27 -48.70 22.78 -68.94
CA LEU A 27 -48.79 21.62 -68.05
C LEU A 27 -48.54 20.28 -68.75
N PHE A 28 -49.02 20.10 -69.99
CA PHE A 28 -48.77 18.87 -70.76
C PHE A 28 -47.30 18.77 -71.15
N HIS A 29 -46.69 19.90 -71.54
CA HIS A 29 -45.26 19.97 -71.84
C HIS A 29 -44.40 19.70 -70.59
N ASN A 30 -44.83 20.16 -69.42
CA ASN A 30 -44.15 19.89 -68.15
C ASN A 30 -44.26 18.40 -67.75
N LEU A 31 -45.38 17.75 -68.02
CA LEU A 31 -45.57 16.32 -67.78
C LEU A 31 -44.70 15.46 -68.71
N GLN A 32 -44.65 15.79 -70.00
CA GLN A 32 -43.81 15.11 -70.97
C GLN A 32 -42.32 15.35 -70.70
N PHE A 33 -41.95 16.55 -70.26
CA PHE A 33 -40.60 16.89 -69.79
C PHE A 33 -40.23 16.08 -68.54
N ASN A 34 -41.11 16.01 -67.53
CA ASN A 34 -40.89 15.24 -66.32
C ASN A 34 -40.79 13.73 -66.59
N LEU A 35 -41.56 13.18 -67.54
CA LEU A 35 -41.42 11.79 -67.98
C LEU A 35 -40.10 11.54 -68.70
N CYS A 36 -39.67 12.48 -69.56
CA CYS A 36 -38.39 12.38 -70.26
C CYS A 36 -37.21 12.47 -69.27
N GLU A 37 -37.28 13.35 -68.27
CA GLU A 37 -36.32 13.39 -67.16
C GLU A 37 -36.31 12.09 -66.34
N LEU A 38 -37.49 11.52 -66.06
CA LEU A 38 -37.62 10.25 -65.33
C LEU A 38 -36.98 9.09 -66.11
N GLN A 39 -37.19 9.03 -67.43
CA GLN A 39 -36.57 8.03 -68.32
C GLN A 39 -35.05 8.20 -68.41
N ASN A 40 -34.55 9.44 -68.51
CA ASN A 40 -33.11 9.73 -68.54
C ASN A 40 -32.43 9.36 -67.22
N LYS A 41 -33.06 9.68 -66.07
CA LYS A 41 -32.55 9.32 -64.74
C LYS A 41 -32.62 7.81 -64.47
N GLU A 42 -33.57 7.08 -65.05
CA GLU A 42 -33.63 5.61 -64.99
C GLU A 42 -32.50 4.96 -65.82
N HIS A 43 -32.16 5.55 -66.98
CA HIS A 43 -31.00 5.14 -67.78
C HIS A 43 -29.67 5.37 -67.04
N GLU A 44 -29.49 6.52 -66.38
CA GLU A 44 -28.31 6.81 -65.56
C GLU A 44 -28.17 5.85 -64.37
N ARG A 45 -29.28 5.47 -63.72
CA ARG A 45 -29.29 4.43 -62.67
C ARG A 45 -28.84 3.07 -63.17
N ASN A 46 -29.29 2.67 -64.35
CA ASN A 46 -28.87 1.40 -64.97
C ASN A 46 -27.41 1.44 -65.47
N SER A 47 -26.84 2.62 -65.65
CA SER A 47 -25.39 2.81 -65.84
C SER A 47 -24.63 2.66 -64.52
N LYS A 48 -25.00 3.42 -63.47
CA LYS A 48 -24.33 3.38 -62.15
C LYS A 48 -24.43 2.03 -61.44
N LYS A 49 -25.54 1.30 -61.62
CA LYS A 49 -25.66 -0.09 -61.14
C LYS A 49 -24.69 -1.04 -61.85
N ARG A 50 -24.37 -0.83 -63.13
CA ARG A 50 -23.36 -1.65 -63.84
C ARG A 50 -21.95 -1.36 -63.33
N ASP A 51 -21.65 -0.11 -62.99
CA ASP A 51 -20.34 0.28 -62.47
C ASP A 51 -20.10 -0.24 -61.03
N ASN A 52 -21.13 -0.29 -60.18
CA ASN A 52 -21.02 -0.82 -58.81
C ASN A 52 -20.88 -2.36 -58.72
N TYR A 53 -21.24 -3.11 -59.76
CA TYR A 53 -20.97 -4.57 -59.80
C TYR A 53 -19.50 -4.89 -60.13
N PHE A 54 -18.71 -3.91 -60.58
CA PHE A 54 -17.31 -4.12 -60.97
C PHE A 54 -16.27 -3.78 -59.89
N ASN A 55 -16.62 -2.99 -58.87
CA ASN A 55 -15.68 -2.58 -57.81
C ASN A 55 -16.19 -2.96 -56.42
N GLY A 56 -15.83 -4.15 -55.94
CA GLY A 56 -16.13 -4.63 -54.60
C GLY A 56 -15.14 -4.12 -53.54
N LYS A 57 -15.38 -2.94 -52.95
CA LYS A 57 -14.72 -2.52 -51.70
C LYS A 57 -15.64 -1.71 -50.77
N ASN A 58 -15.45 -1.97 -49.47
CA ASN A 58 -15.84 -1.23 -48.26
C ASN A 58 -17.32 -1.14 -47.86
N ILE A 59 -17.61 -1.69 -46.67
CA ILE A 59 -18.93 -1.78 -46.03
C ILE A 59 -19.43 -0.42 -45.53
N ASP A 60 -18.52 0.52 -45.21
CA ASP A 60 -18.89 1.86 -44.75
C ASP A 60 -19.31 2.80 -45.90
N GLU A 61 -18.68 2.69 -47.07
CA GLU A 61 -19.13 3.39 -48.29
C GLU A 61 -20.45 2.83 -48.82
N ASN A 62 -20.71 1.54 -48.59
CA ASN A 62 -21.99 0.91 -48.92
C ASN A 62 -23.17 1.51 -48.14
N ASN A 63 -22.99 1.88 -46.86
CA ASN A 63 -24.05 2.52 -46.07
C ASN A 63 -24.33 3.97 -46.52
N PHE A 64 -23.28 4.71 -46.91
CA PHE A 64 -23.43 6.06 -47.47
C PHE A 64 -24.10 6.01 -48.84
N CYS A 65 -23.64 5.13 -49.74
CA CYS A 65 -24.29 4.89 -51.03
C CYS A 65 -25.72 4.37 -50.88
N HIS A 66 -26.04 3.53 -49.89
CA HIS A 66 -27.41 3.07 -49.67
C HIS A 66 -28.33 4.22 -49.26
N ASN A 67 -27.89 5.10 -48.36
CA ASN A 67 -28.65 6.28 -47.96
C ASN A 67 -28.80 7.30 -49.08
N GLU A 68 -27.77 7.51 -49.91
CA GLU A 68 -27.82 8.42 -51.06
C GLU A 68 -28.72 7.86 -52.18
N ILE A 69 -28.66 6.55 -52.44
CA ILE A 69 -29.54 5.85 -53.37
C ILE A 69 -30.98 5.86 -52.85
N LEU A 70 -31.21 5.63 -51.55
CA LEU A 70 -32.53 5.69 -50.91
C LEU A 70 -33.13 7.10 -51.05
N ASN A 71 -32.37 8.14 -50.72
CA ASN A 71 -32.80 9.53 -50.87
C ASN A 71 -33.11 9.91 -52.34
N GLN A 72 -32.28 9.46 -53.28
CA GLN A 72 -32.54 9.65 -54.71
C GLN A 72 -33.75 8.82 -55.19
N THR A 73 -33.98 7.62 -54.65
CA THR A 73 -35.17 6.81 -54.98
C THR A 73 -36.43 7.44 -54.42
N ASP A 74 -36.35 8.03 -53.24
CA ASP A 74 -37.49 8.70 -52.63
C ASP A 74 -37.89 9.96 -53.40
N SER A 75 -36.94 10.74 -53.92
CA SER A 75 -37.23 11.89 -54.78
C SER A 75 -37.96 11.49 -56.08
N LEU A 76 -37.47 10.47 -56.80
CA LEU A 76 -38.11 10.00 -58.04
C LEU A 76 -39.46 9.32 -57.80
N VAL A 77 -39.64 8.66 -56.66
CA VAL A 77 -40.90 8.01 -56.29
C VAL A 77 -41.95 9.03 -55.82
N VAL A 78 -41.54 10.09 -55.13
CA VAL A 78 -42.42 11.23 -54.82
C VAL A 78 -42.91 11.89 -56.10
N ASN A 79 -42.07 12.01 -57.14
CA ASN A 79 -42.48 12.49 -58.45
C ASN A 79 -43.54 11.59 -59.11
N ILE A 80 -43.40 10.25 -59.04
CA ILE A 80 -44.40 9.33 -59.61
C ILE A 80 -45.71 9.32 -58.81
N GLU A 81 -45.65 9.34 -57.46
CA GLU A 81 -46.85 9.48 -56.62
C GLU A 81 -47.57 10.81 -56.90
N LEU A 82 -46.83 11.91 -57.03
CA LEU A 82 -47.39 13.23 -57.37
C LEU A 82 -48.01 13.25 -58.77
N ILE A 83 -47.37 12.62 -59.77
CA ILE A 83 -47.92 12.50 -61.13
C ILE A 83 -49.21 11.67 -61.12
N LEU A 84 -49.24 10.55 -60.41
CA LEU A 84 -50.43 9.69 -60.32
C LEU A 84 -51.57 10.34 -59.50
N LEU A 85 -51.24 11.07 -58.42
CA LEU A 85 -52.20 11.86 -57.65
C LEU A 85 -52.73 13.04 -58.45
N PHE A 86 -51.88 13.69 -59.25
CA PHE A 86 -52.27 14.74 -60.18
C PHE A 86 -53.22 14.21 -61.24
N TYR A 87 -52.94 13.05 -61.85
CA TYR A 87 -53.85 12.41 -62.80
C TYR A 87 -55.22 12.07 -62.18
N LEU A 88 -55.25 11.59 -60.94
CA LEU A 88 -56.49 11.36 -60.19
C LEU A 88 -57.25 12.66 -59.86
N PHE A 89 -56.55 13.78 -59.66
CA PHE A 89 -57.13 15.07 -59.29
C PHE A 89 -57.58 15.91 -60.50
N TYR A 90 -56.79 15.94 -61.56
CA TYR A 90 -57.05 16.67 -62.81
C TYR A 90 -58.29 16.12 -63.54
N PHE A 91 -58.42 14.79 -63.65
CA PHE A 91 -59.61 14.14 -64.23
C PHE A 91 -60.85 14.12 -63.32
N LYS A 92 -60.73 14.59 -62.08
CA LYS A 92 -61.88 14.78 -61.18
C LYS A 92 -62.52 16.16 -61.33
N SER A 93 -61.78 17.14 -61.88
CA SER A 93 -62.17 18.56 -61.96
C SER A 93 -62.67 19.00 -63.35
N ASN A 94 -62.40 18.23 -64.41
CA ASN A 94 -62.93 18.49 -65.75
C ASN A 94 -64.26 17.76 -65.98
N GLU A 95 -65.24 18.43 -66.62
CA GLU A 95 -66.56 17.88 -67.01
C GLU A 95 -66.52 16.72 -68.04
N TYR A 96 -65.35 16.13 -68.32
CA TYR A 96 -65.18 14.95 -69.16
C TYR A 96 -64.98 13.68 -68.32
N ASN A 97 -66.06 13.22 -67.70
CA ASN A 97 -66.08 12.05 -66.81
C ASN A 97 -65.99 10.67 -67.52
N GLN A 98 -65.40 10.57 -68.72
CA GLN A 98 -65.39 9.31 -69.49
C GLN A 98 -64.02 8.70 -69.80
N LEU A 99 -62.90 9.29 -69.34
CA LEU A 99 -61.56 8.88 -69.82
C LEU A 99 -60.65 8.15 -68.81
N LEU A 100 -61.11 7.89 -67.58
CA LEU A 100 -60.40 7.00 -66.65
C LEU A 100 -61.38 5.97 -66.11
N THR A 101 -61.21 4.70 -66.48
CA THR A 101 -62.14 3.65 -66.02
C THR A 101 -62.09 3.54 -64.49
N ASN A 102 -63.20 3.14 -63.85
CA ASN A 102 -63.21 2.90 -62.40
C ASN A 102 -62.14 1.86 -61.98
N SER A 103 -61.79 0.94 -62.90
CA SER A 103 -60.71 -0.03 -62.70
C SER A 103 -59.33 0.64 -62.61
N ASP A 104 -59.04 1.62 -63.47
CA ASP A 104 -57.74 2.33 -63.45
C ASP A 104 -57.61 3.24 -62.23
N ARG A 105 -58.69 3.90 -61.80
CA ARG A 105 -58.73 4.68 -60.56
C ARG A 105 -58.44 3.83 -59.33
N LEU A 106 -59.10 2.67 -59.23
CA LEU A 106 -58.88 1.71 -58.15
C LEU A 106 -57.46 1.14 -58.19
N TRP A 107 -56.91 0.87 -59.39
CA TRP A 107 -55.54 0.42 -59.54
C TRP A 107 -54.53 1.46 -59.05
N ILE A 108 -54.69 2.75 -59.40
CA ILE A 108 -53.77 3.81 -58.94
C ILE A 108 -53.82 3.95 -57.40
N ILE A 109 -55.02 4.01 -56.82
CA ILE A 109 -55.19 4.15 -55.37
C ILE A 109 -54.60 2.93 -54.63
N THR A 110 -54.90 1.72 -55.10
CA THR A 110 -54.36 0.49 -54.48
C THR A 110 -52.85 0.38 -54.67
N HIS A 111 -52.30 0.82 -55.81
CA HIS A 111 -50.86 0.84 -56.04
C HIS A 111 -50.13 1.80 -55.10
N ILE A 112 -50.64 3.03 -54.93
CA ILE A 112 -50.09 4.02 -53.99
C ILE A 112 -50.20 3.50 -52.54
N GLN A 113 -51.33 2.90 -52.17
CA GLN A 113 -51.52 2.33 -50.83
C GLN A 113 -50.58 1.15 -50.56
N ASN A 114 -50.42 0.22 -51.49
CA ASN A 114 -49.53 -0.92 -51.35
C ASN A 114 -48.07 -0.47 -51.23
N ARG A 115 -47.63 0.48 -52.04
CA ARG A 115 -46.29 1.09 -51.97
C ARG A 115 -46.02 1.79 -50.63
N ARG A 116 -47.00 2.54 -50.11
CA ARG A 116 -46.89 3.17 -48.79
C ARG A 116 -46.83 2.15 -47.66
N ARG A 117 -47.52 1.01 -47.77
CA ARG A 117 -47.43 -0.10 -46.81
C ARG A 117 -46.05 -0.76 -46.86
N GLU A 118 -45.52 -1.03 -48.05
CA GLU A 118 -44.16 -1.58 -48.25
C GLU A 118 -43.08 -0.67 -47.64
N ARG A 119 -43.17 0.65 -47.84
CA ARG A 119 -42.25 1.64 -47.23
C ARG A 119 -42.29 1.62 -45.71
N LYS A 120 -43.48 1.62 -45.10
CA LYS A 120 -43.63 1.50 -43.65
C LYS A 120 -43.02 0.19 -43.14
N SER A 121 -43.25 -0.92 -43.83
CA SER A 121 -42.65 -2.22 -43.49
C SER A 121 -41.12 -2.23 -43.57
N LEU A 122 -40.52 -1.56 -44.55
CA LEU A 122 -39.07 -1.47 -44.68
C LEU A 122 -38.46 -0.57 -43.59
N GLN A 123 -39.11 0.55 -43.28
CA GLN A 123 -38.69 1.42 -42.17
C GLN A 123 -38.76 0.71 -40.82
N ASP A 124 -39.80 -0.08 -40.60
CA ASP A 124 -39.94 -0.90 -39.39
C ASP A 124 -38.86 -2.00 -39.33
N TYR A 125 -38.50 -2.60 -40.47
CA TYR A 125 -37.39 -3.56 -40.56
C TYR A 125 -36.03 -2.92 -40.27
N LEU A 126 -35.73 -1.77 -40.89
CA LEU A 126 -34.50 -1.02 -40.66
C LEU A 126 -34.40 -0.54 -39.21
N ARG A 127 -35.51 -0.07 -38.63
CA ARG A 127 -35.57 0.31 -37.22
C ARG A 127 -35.26 -0.86 -36.30
N LYS A 128 -35.91 -2.01 -36.51
CA LYS A 128 -35.64 -3.24 -35.73
C LYS A 128 -34.19 -3.68 -35.88
N ASN A 129 -33.62 -3.61 -37.07
CA ASN A 129 -32.21 -3.94 -37.28
C ASN A 129 -31.30 -2.96 -36.55
N HIS A 130 -31.56 -1.65 -36.63
CA HIS A 130 -30.80 -0.66 -35.86
C HIS A 130 -30.91 -0.90 -34.36
N GLU A 131 -32.10 -1.18 -33.83
CA GLU A 131 -32.31 -1.55 -32.42
C GLU A 131 -31.50 -2.80 -32.04
N ILE A 132 -31.50 -3.84 -32.87
CA ILE A 132 -30.70 -5.04 -32.66
C ILE A 132 -29.21 -4.72 -32.65
N PHE A 133 -28.70 -3.93 -33.59
CA PHE A 133 -27.29 -3.53 -33.64
C PHE A 133 -26.89 -2.69 -32.43
N THR A 134 -27.73 -1.75 -32.01
CA THR A 134 -27.47 -0.94 -30.81
C THR A 134 -27.43 -1.82 -29.57
N LEU A 135 -28.39 -2.75 -29.42
CA LEU A 135 -28.40 -3.69 -28.30
C LEU A 135 -27.18 -4.62 -28.31
N GLN A 136 -26.77 -5.13 -29.48
CA GLN A 136 -25.56 -5.95 -29.62
C GLN A 136 -24.30 -5.18 -29.27
N TYR A 137 -24.17 -3.93 -29.72
CA TYR A 137 -23.04 -3.08 -29.38
C TYR A 137 -22.99 -2.78 -27.87
N THR A 138 -24.13 -2.41 -27.27
CA THR A 138 -24.22 -2.20 -25.82
C THR A 138 -23.92 -3.48 -25.04
N LEU A 139 -24.40 -4.64 -25.50
CA LEU A 139 -24.08 -5.92 -24.87
C LEU A 139 -22.58 -6.23 -24.95
N ASN A 140 -21.93 -6.00 -26.10
CA ASN A 140 -20.50 -6.22 -26.22
C ASN A 140 -19.69 -5.32 -25.28
N ILE A 141 -20.03 -4.02 -25.21
CA ILE A 141 -19.40 -3.11 -24.22
C ILE A 141 -19.60 -3.64 -22.79
N LYS A 142 -20.81 -4.09 -22.45
CA LYS A 142 -21.07 -4.64 -21.11
C LYS A 142 -20.29 -5.93 -20.84
N HIS A 143 -20.10 -6.80 -21.83
CA HIS A 143 -19.23 -7.96 -21.66
C HIS A 143 -17.77 -7.55 -21.46
N ASP A 144 -17.25 -6.61 -22.25
CA ASP A 144 -15.88 -6.11 -22.11
C ASP A 144 -15.67 -5.45 -20.73
N GLU A 145 -16.65 -4.67 -20.25
CA GLU A 145 -16.64 -4.09 -18.90
C GLU A 145 -16.64 -5.18 -17.82
N ILE A 146 -17.48 -6.22 -17.95
CA ILE A 146 -17.53 -7.34 -17.01
C ILE A 146 -16.19 -8.08 -16.99
N GLU A 147 -15.62 -8.40 -18.16
CA GLU A 147 -14.32 -9.09 -18.25
C GLU A 147 -13.19 -8.27 -17.61
N HIS A 148 -13.20 -6.95 -17.79
CA HIS A 148 -12.25 -6.07 -17.11
C HIS A 148 -12.36 -6.16 -15.59
N TRP A 149 -13.58 -6.08 -15.05
CA TRP A 149 -13.82 -6.17 -13.60
C TRP A 149 -13.54 -7.56 -13.04
N GLU A 150 -13.84 -8.64 -13.77
CA GLU A 150 -13.50 -10.00 -13.38
C GLU A 150 -11.98 -10.19 -13.29
N ASN A 151 -11.23 -9.63 -14.25
CA ASN A 151 -9.77 -9.67 -14.22
C ASN A 151 -9.20 -8.86 -13.05
N HIS A 152 -9.75 -7.67 -12.77
CA HIS A 152 -9.35 -6.88 -11.60
C HIS A 152 -9.66 -7.62 -10.30
N LEU A 153 -10.85 -8.22 -10.18
CA LEU A 153 -11.24 -9.01 -9.01
C LEU A 153 -10.29 -10.19 -8.80
N ARG A 154 -9.94 -10.93 -9.86
CA ARG A 154 -8.96 -12.03 -9.78
C ARG A 154 -7.59 -11.54 -9.34
N GLN A 155 -7.15 -10.36 -9.76
CA GLN A 155 -5.86 -9.82 -9.32
C GLN A 155 -5.88 -9.48 -7.83
N GLU A 156 -6.95 -8.84 -7.36
CA GLU A 156 -7.17 -8.53 -5.94
C GLU A 156 -7.28 -9.81 -5.09
N GLU A 157 -8.04 -10.82 -5.52
CA GLU A 157 -8.14 -12.11 -4.84
C GLU A 157 -6.77 -12.81 -4.73
N ASN A 158 -5.97 -12.79 -5.78
CA ASN A 158 -4.62 -13.35 -5.75
C ASN A 158 -3.66 -12.56 -4.86
N ALA A 159 -3.80 -11.23 -4.81
CA ALA A 159 -3.01 -10.39 -3.90
C ALA A 159 -3.40 -10.66 -2.44
N LEU A 160 -4.70 -10.78 -2.16
CA LEU A 160 -5.24 -11.11 -0.85
C LEU A 160 -4.76 -12.50 -0.40
N ALA A 161 -4.86 -13.52 -1.24
CA ALA A 161 -4.42 -14.87 -0.91
C ALA A 161 -2.91 -14.94 -0.58
N LYS A 162 -2.08 -14.13 -1.26
CA LYS A 162 -0.65 -14.00 -0.93
C LYS A 162 -0.44 -13.32 0.42
N ALA A 163 -1.18 -12.25 0.70
CA ALA A 163 -1.10 -11.55 1.97
C ALA A 163 -1.54 -12.45 3.14
N GLU A 164 -2.64 -13.20 2.97
CA GLU A 164 -3.10 -14.19 3.95
C GLU A 164 -2.05 -15.27 4.21
N LYS A 165 -1.43 -15.80 3.15
CA LYS A 165 -0.36 -16.78 3.29
C LYS A 165 0.82 -16.23 4.11
N HIS A 166 1.27 -15.01 3.83
CA HIS A 166 2.34 -14.38 4.59
C HIS A 166 1.96 -14.15 6.05
N LEU A 167 0.73 -13.73 6.33
CA LEU A 167 0.24 -13.61 7.71
C LEU A 167 0.24 -14.94 8.45
N VAL A 168 -0.12 -16.03 7.78
CA VAL A 168 -0.06 -17.39 8.37
C VAL A 168 1.38 -17.81 8.64
N GLU A 169 2.31 -17.52 7.73
CA GLU A 169 3.74 -17.78 7.93
C GLU A 169 4.30 -16.95 9.10
N ASP A 170 3.96 -15.68 9.21
CA ASP A 170 4.37 -14.79 10.29
C ASP A 170 3.81 -15.24 11.64
N LEU A 171 2.55 -15.69 11.69
CA LEU A 171 1.95 -16.27 12.91
C LEU A 171 2.70 -17.52 13.36
N ALA A 172 3.07 -18.41 12.43
CA ALA A 172 3.84 -19.61 12.77
C ALA A 172 5.24 -19.28 13.31
N LEU A 173 5.91 -18.27 12.72
CA LEU A 173 7.19 -17.77 13.22
C LEU A 173 7.04 -17.14 14.61
N PHE A 174 5.95 -16.42 14.85
CA PHE A 174 5.67 -15.81 16.15
C PHE A 174 5.42 -16.87 17.22
N ASP A 175 4.64 -17.92 16.92
CA ASP A 175 4.42 -19.03 17.85
C ASP A 175 5.73 -19.74 18.19
N GLN A 176 6.59 -19.98 17.19
CA GLN A 176 7.91 -20.57 17.42
C GLN A 176 8.81 -19.67 18.29
N PHE A 177 8.73 -18.34 18.10
CA PHE A 177 9.44 -17.38 18.92
C PHE A 177 8.95 -17.42 20.38
N LEU A 178 7.63 -17.45 20.61
CA LEU A 178 7.04 -17.57 21.94
C LEU A 178 7.48 -18.86 22.64
N ASP A 179 7.47 -19.98 21.93
CA ASP A 179 7.94 -21.27 22.48
C ASP A 179 9.41 -21.21 22.88
N THR A 180 10.26 -20.59 22.05
CA THR A 180 11.69 -20.46 22.33
C THR A 180 11.93 -19.53 23.52
N CYS A 181 11.20 -18.42 23.59
CA CYS A 181 11.28 -17.47 24.70
C CYS A 181 10.81 -18.11 26.01
N ASN A 182 9.70 -18.85 25.98
CA ASN A 182 9.18 -19.58 27.12
C ASN A 182 10.18 -20.65 27.61
N ARG A 183 10.81 -21.40 26.70
CA ARG A 183 11.86 -22.37 27.07
C ARG A 183 13.06 -21.67 27.71
N SER A 184 13.58 -20.62 27.09
CA SER A 184 14.73 -19.88 27.63
C SER A 184 14.41 -19.24 28.99
N ALA A 185 13.20 -18.72 29.18
CA ALA A 185 12.76 -18.14 30.45
C ALA A 185 12.64 -19.22 31.54
N ASN A 186 12.07 -20.38 31.21
CA ASN A 186 11.98 -21.52 32.12
C ASN A 186 13.36 -22.08 32.47
N ASP A 187 14.28 -22.20 31.51
CA ASP A 187 15.65 -22.65 31.76
C ASP A 187 16.40 -21.67 32.67
N ALA A 188 16.22 -20.36 32.46
CA ALA A 188 16.79 -19.34 33.34
C ALA A 188 16.21 -19.43 34.76
N ALA A 189 14.88 -19.59 34.89
CA ALA A 189 14.22 -19.77 36.18
C ALA A 189 14.72 -21.03 36.90
N PHE A 190 14.84 -22.15 36.18
CA PHE A 190 15.36 -23.40 36.74
C PHE A 190 16.79 -23.24 37.26
N ARG A 191 17.67 -22.55 36.53
CA ARG A 191 19.04 -22.27 36.99
C ARG A 191 19.06 -21.40 38.24
N VAL A 192 18.20 -20.38 38.32
CA VAL A 192 18.06 -19.55 39.52
C VAL A 192 17.60 -20.38 40.72
N ASP A 193 16.61 -21.25 40.54
CA ASP A 193 16.13 -22.13 41.60
C ASP A 193 17.20 -23.14 42.04
N GLU A 194 17.96 -23.71 41.10
CA GLU A 194 19.05 -24.65 41.40
C GLU A 194 20.16 -23.96 42.20
N GLU A 195 20.60 -22.77 41.78
CA GLU A 195 21.61 -22.00 42.49
C GLU A 195 21.10 -21.51 43.87
N SER A 196 19.81 -21.17 43.99
CA SER A 196 19.20 -20.86 45.29
C SER A 196 19.23 -22.07 46.23
N ARG A 197 18.96 -23.28 45.71
CA ARG A 197 19.04 -24.52 46.51
C ARG A 197 20.46 -24.80 47.00
N LYS A 198 21.47 -24.71 46.12
CA LYS A 198 22.88 -24.87 46.50
C LYS A 198 23.29 -23.86 47.55
N LYS A 199 22.87 -22.60 47.41
CA LYS A 199 23.10 -21.55 48.41
C LYS A 199 22.47 -21.92 49.75
N ASP A 200 21.23 -22.39 49.77
CA ASP A 200 20.55 -22.77 51.02
C ASP A 200 21.24 -23.97 51.70
N GLU A 201 21.73 -24.95 50.93
CA GLU A 201 22.52 -26.07 51.44
C GLU A 201 23.83 -25.58 52.09
N LEU A 202 24.58 -24.70 51.42
CA LEU A 202 25.80 -24.11 51.96
C LEU A 202 25.53 -23.29 53.23
N VAL A 203 24.45 -22.50 53.24
CA VAL A 203 24.02 -21.73 54.42
C VAL A 203 23.70 -22.66 55.59
N ASN A 204 23.06 -23.81 55.33
CA ASN A 204 22.76 -24.80 56.35
C ASN A 204 24.03 -25.47 56.89
N GLU A 205 25.01 -25.77 56.04
CA GLU A 205 26.29 -26.32 56.49
C GLU A 205 27.11 -25.30 57.29
N ILE A 206 27.13 -24.03 56.87
CA ILE A 206 27.72 -22.94 57.67
C ILE A 206 27.08 -22.89 59.06
N LYS A 207 25.75 -22.95 59.16
CA LYS A 207 25.05 -23.00 60.45
C LYS A 207 25.45 -24.22 61.28
N ARG A 208 25.65 -25.38 60.65
CA ARG A 208 26.12 -26.61 61.32
C ARG A 208 27.53 -26.44 61.88
N LEU A 209 28.45 -25.94 61.06
CA LEU A 209 29.84 -25.67 61.45
C LEU A 209 29.94 -24.60 62.54
N GLN A 210 29.12 -23.55 62.48
CA GLN A 210 29.02 -22.54 63.52
C GLN A 210 28.59 -23.14 64.86
N LYS A 211 27.61 -24.05 64.87
CA LYS A 211 27.20 -24.77 66.10
C LYS A 211 28.35 -25.61 66.67
N THR A 212 29.07 -26.34 65.83
CA THR A 212 30.22 -27.15 66.29
C THR A 212 31.36 -26.28 66.81
N LEU A 213 31.63 -25.14 66.17
CA LEU A 213 32.67 -24.20 66.61
C LEU A 213 32.34 -23.60 67.98
N ILE A 214 31.08 -23.24 68.22
CA ILE A 214 30.63 -22.77 69.54
C ILE A 214 30.82 -23.86 70.59
N SER A 215 30.50 -25.12 70.28
CA SER A 215 30.74 -26.26 71.19
C SER A 215 32.21 -26.39 71.57
N TYR A 216 33.11 -26.45 70.59
CA TYR A 216 34.55 -26.57 70.86
C TYR A 216 35.11 -25.38 71.66
N ARG A 217 34.60 -24.17 71.40
CA ARG A 217 35.00 -22.98 72.15
C ARG A 217 34.58 -23.08 73.61
N ASN A 218 33.40 -23.63 73.90
CA ASN A 218 32.94 -23.88 75.25
C ASN A 218 33.81 -24.93 75.96
N ASP A 219 34.15 -26.02 75.27
CA ASP A 219 35.03 -27.07 75.80
C ASP A 219 36.44 -26.53 76.10
N GLN A 220 36.99 -25.70 75.20
CA GLN A 220 38.29 -25.06 75.40
C GLN A 220 38.29 -24.15 76.64
N ASN A 221 37.23 -23.37 76.86
CA ASN A 221 37.09 -22.54 78.05
C ASN A 221 37.05 -23.41 79.31
N HIS A 222 36.26 -24.49 79.30
CA HIS A 222 36.16 -25.43 80.41
C HIS A 222 37.52 -26.06 80.77
N LEU A 223 38.25 -26.57 79.78
CA LEU A 223 39.60 -27.13 79.98
C LEU A 223 40.58 -26.08 80.50
N THR A 224 40.49 -24.84 79.99
CA THR A 224 41.33 -23.73 80.46
C THR A 224 41.10 -23.43 81.94
N ASP A 225 39.85 -23.50 82.39
CA ASP A 225 39.51 -23.28 83.80
C ASP A 225 39.98 -24.44 84.69
N ILE A 226 39.91 -25.69 84.22
CA ILE A 226 40.50 -26.85 84.92
C ILE A 226 42.03 -26.68 85.06
N LEU A 227 42.72 -26.23 84.01
CA LEU A 227 44.16 -26.01 84.05
C LEU A 227 44.54 -24.92 85.05
N LYS A 228 43.78 -23.82 85.11
CA LYS A 228 43.99 -22.77 86.13
C LYS A 228 43.85 -23.33 87.55
N GLN A 229 42.83 -24.16 87.80
CA GLN A 229 42.63 -24.79 89.10
C GLN A 229 43.78 -25.72 89.46
N SER A 230 44.21 -26.58 88.53
CA SER A 230 45.33 -27.51 88.72
C SER A 230 46.64 -26.78 89.00
N ARG A 231 46.89 -25.66 88.31
CA ARG A 231 48.08 -24.82 88.51
C ARG A 231 48.09 -24.15 89.89
N ARG A 232 46.93 -23.68 90.37
CA ARG A 232 46.79 -23.15 91.73
C ARG A 232 47.12 -24.21 92.78
N TYR A 233 46.65 -25.44 92.57
CA TYR A 233 46.97 -26.56 93.45
C TYR A 233 48.46 -26.92 93.43
N GLN A 234 49.09 -26.96 92.24
CA GLN A 234 50.53 -27.18 92.11
C GLN A 234 51.35 -26.12 92.85
N GLN A 235 51.01 -24.84 92.69
CA GLN A 235 51.68 -23.73 93.39
C GLN A 235 51.54 -23.84 94.90
N PHE A 236 50.37 -24.26 95.38
CA PHE A 236 50.16 -24.55 96.79
C PHE A 236 51.10 -25.67 97.28
N LEU A 237 51.18 -26.80 96.57
CA LEU A 237 52.07 -27.91 96.93
C LEU A 237 53.55 -27.53 96.93
N PHE A 238 54.01 -26.77 95.92
CA PHE A 238 55.39 -26.31 95.83
C PHE A 238 55.81 -25.42 97.00
N LYS A 239 54.87 -24.69 97.60
CA LYS A 239 55.12 -23.86 98.79
C LYS A 239 55.45 -24.67 100.04
N PHE A 240 55.13 -25.97 100.05
CA PHE A 240 55.39 -26.89 101.16
C PHE A 240 56.52 -27.90 100.89
N ALA A 241 57.17 -27.85 99.72
CA ALA A 241 58.26 -28.78 99.37
C ALA A 241 59.61 -28.34 100.00
N PRO A 242 60.31 -29.17 100.81
CA PRO A 242 61.60 -28.81 101.42
C PRO A 242 62.75 -28.75 100.39
N GLN A 243 63.63 -27.73 100.51
CA GLN A 243 64.67 -27.40 99.51
C GLN A 243 66.02 -28.15 99.61
N ASN A 244 66.22 -29.06 100.55
CA ASN A 244 67.56 -29.65 100.75
C ASN A 244 67.67 -31.03 100.09
N TYR A 245 68.32 -31.07 98.91
CA TYR A 245 68.87 -32.31 98.36
C TYR A 245 70.36 -32.43 98.67
N SER A 246 70.71 -33.55 99.30
CA SER A 246 72.07 -34.07 99.47
C SER A 246 72.67 -34.44 98.10
N LEU A 247 73.99 -34.35 97.96
CA LEU A 247 74.76 -34.65 96.75
C LEU A 247 74.33 -35.98 96.11
N TYR A 248 73.96 -35.90 94.83
CA TYR A 248 73.18 -36.92 94.12
C TYR A 248 73.92 -38.26 93.88
N PHE A 249 75.26 -38.27 93.91
CA PHE A 249 76.05 -39.48 93.64
C PHE A 249 77.16 -39.71 94.66
N THR A 250 77.19 -40.92 95.21
CA THR A 250 78.19 -41.44 96.16
C THR A 250 78.94 -42.66 95.62
N LYS A 251 78.46 -43.29 94.52
CA LYS A 251 79.12 -44.41 93.84
C LYS A 251 79.07 -44.22 92.31
N PRO A 252 80.13 -44.58 91.55
CA PRO A 252 80.20 -44.36 90.10
C PRO A 252 79.10 -45.06 89.28
N GLU A 253 78.60 -46.20 89.78
CA GLU A 253 77.53 -47.00 89.15
C GLU A 253 76.20 -46.25 89.06
N GLN A 254 75.93 -45.32 89.98
CA GLN A 254 74.68 -44.55 90.04
C GLN A 254 74.52 -43.58 88.85
N LEU A 255 75.63 -43.14 88.26
CA LEU A 255 75.61 -42.31 87.06
C LEU A 255 75.25 -43.15 85.83
N LEU A 256 75.73 -44.40 85.79
CA LEU A 256 75.40 -45.33 84.72
C LEU A 256 73.92 -45.70 84.78
N ASP A 257 73.40 -46.02 85.97
CA ASP A 257 71.98 -46.32 86.19
C ASP A 257 71.07 -45.19 85.70
N ILE A 258 71.43 -43.93 85.98
CA ILE A 258 70.68 -42.76 85.50
C ILE A 258 70.86 -42.50 84.02
N PHE A 259 72.01 -42.83 83.44
CA PHE A 259 72.18 -42.79 81.99
C PHE A 259 71.28 -43.83 81.32
N THR A 260 71.20 -45.05 81.83
CA THR A 260 70.24 -46.06 81.36
C THR A 260 68.80 -45.63 81.59
N GLU A 261 68.46 -45.02 82.74
CA GLU A 261 67.11 -44.51 83.00
C GLU A 261 66.76 -43.33 82.08
N MET A 262 67.73 -42.46 81.76
CA MET A 262 67.56 -41.41 80.76
C MET A 262 67.42 -41.99 79.36
N GLU A 263 68.16 -43.03 79.03
CA GLU A 263 68.09 -43.73 77.75
C GLU A 263 66.71 -44.39 77.58
N GLU A 264 66.24 -45.11 78.61
CA GLU A 264 64.90 -45.70 78.70
C GLU A 264 63.78 -44.64 78.62
N LYS A 265 63.97 -43.45 79.18
CA LYS A 265 62.99 -42.35 79.07
C LYS A 265 63.07 -41.59 77.75
N SER A 266 64.24 -41.55 77.11
CA SER A 266 64.45 -40.86 75.84
C SER A 266 63.94 -41.65 74.64
N LEU A 267 64.00 -43.00 74.69
CA LEU A 267 63.52 -43.87 73.61
C LEU A 267 62.03 -43.64 73.28
N PRO A 268 61.10 -43.68 74.24
CA PRO A 268 59.67 -43.43 73.98
C PRO A 268 59.41 -42.00 73.49
N LEU A 269 60.27 -41.04 73.87
CA LEU A 269 60.18 -39.66 73.39
C LEU A 269 60.59 -39.56 71.91
N VAL A 270 61.59 -40.33 71.49
CA VAL A 270 62.01 -40.46 70.09
C VAL A 270 60.92 -41.15 69.27
N GLU A 271 60.31 -42.22 69.78
CA GLU A 271 59.18 -42.87 69.11
C GLU A 271 57.99 -41.92 68.99
N LYS A 272 57.69 -41.17 70.05
CA LYS A 272 56.62 -40.17 70.03
C LYS A 272 56.91 -39.04 69.05
N SER A 273 58.17 -38.58 68.94
CA SER A 273 58.54 -37.52 67.99
C SER A 273 58.44 -38.01 66.55
N GLN A 274 58.87 -39.24 66.25
CA GLN A 274 58.72 -39.88 64.95
C GLN A 274 57.24 -40.04 64.59
N TYR A 275 56.42 -40.58 65.50
CA TYR A 275 54.97 -40.71 65.30
C TYR A 275 54.30 -39.36 65.03
N THR A 276 54.67 -38.31 65.78
CA THR A 276 54.15 -36.96 65.50
C THR A 276 54.60 -36.40 64.16
N SER A 277 55.83 -36.71 63.71
CA SER A 277 56.31 -36.31 62.39
C SER A 277 55.52 -36.97 61.27
N GLU A 278 55.25 -38.28 61.37
CA GLU A 278 54.45 -39.00 60.38
C GLU A 278 53.02 -38.48 60.28
N ILE A 279 52.41 -38.11 61.41
CA ILE A 279 51.10 -37.44 61.41
C ILE A 279 51.20 -36.08 60.72
N LEU A 280 52.25 -35.32 60.99
CA LEU A 280 52.46 -34.00 60.39
C LEU A 280 52.58 -34.12 58.86
N ASP A 281 53.33 -35.11 58.37
CA ASP A 281 53.51 -35.36 56.94
C ASP A 281 52.20 -35.76 56.26
N LYS A 282 51.38 -36.59 56.93
CA LYS A 282 50.03 -36.93 56.45
C LYS A 282 49.16 -35.68 56.36
N ILE A 283 49.15 -34.85 57.40
CA ILE A 283 48.38 -33.59 57.41
C ILE A 283 48.84 -32.68 56.27
N HIS A 284 50.16 -32.50 56.11
CA HIS A 284 50.72 -31.72 55.01
C HIS A 284 50.32 -32.26 53.63
N SER A 285 50.35 -33.58 53.43
CA SER A 285 49.90 -34.20 52.19
C SER A 285 48.41 -33.92 51.92
N THR A 286 47.53 -34.06 52.92
CA THR A 286 46.11 -33.68 52.77
C THR A 286 45.92 -32.21 52.43
N ILE A 287 46.63 -31.30 53.11
CA ILE A 287 46.55 -29.86 52.84
C ILE A 287 46.97 -29.56 51.40
N ASN A 288 48.08 -30.13 50.94
CA ASN A 288 48.55 -29.93 49.58
C ASN A 288 47.54 -30.42 48.55
N ASN A 289 46.93 -31.58 48.76
CA ASN A 289 45.89 -32.10 47.87
C ASN A 289 44.67 -31.17 47.83
N THR A 290 44.19 -30.72 48.99
CA THR A 290 43.08 -29.75 49.06
C THR A 290 43.42 -28.42 48.38
N ILE A 291 44.64 -27.91 48.54
CA ILE A 291 45.09 -26.70 47.84
C ILE A 291 45.08 -26.92 46.33
N THR A 292 45.55 -28.08 45.83
CA THR A 292 45.54 -28.37 44.40
C THR A 292 44.12 -28.48 43.82
N GLU A 293 43.19 -29.09 44.56
CA GLU A 293 41.78 -29.18 44.17
C GLU A 293 41.12 -27.79 44.13
N GLN A 294 41.32 -26.99 45.18
CA GLN A 294 40.81 -25.62 45.25
C GLN A 294 41.37 -24.74 44.14
N ASN A 295 42.67 -24.84 43.84
CA ASN A 295 43.28 -24.09 42.74
C ASN A 295 42.67 -24.47 41.38
N HIS A 296 42.34 -25.74 41.17
CA HIS A 296 41.67 -26.17 39.94
C HIS A 296 40.24 -25.60 39.83
N GLU A 297 39.47 -25.59 40.92
CA GLU A 297 38.14 -24.96 40.95
C GLU A 297 38.21 -23.46 40.67
N VAL A 298 39.19 -22.75 41.26
CA VAL A 298 39.43 -21.32 41.00
C VAL A 298 39.73 -21.08 39.53
N GLU A 299 40.56 -21.91 38.91
CA GLU A 299 40.88 -21.80 37.47
C GLU A 299 39.64 -22.01 36.60
N GLN A 300 38.78 -22.99 36.93
CA GLN A 300 37.51 -23.20 36.22
C GLN A 300 36.53 -22.03 36.38
N LEU A 301 36.45 -21.45 37.59
CA LEU A 301 35.61 -20.28 37.84
C LEU A 301 36.13 -19.06 37.07
N GLN A 302 37.45 -18.88 36.99
CA GLN A 302 38.05 -17.81 36.20
C GLN A 302 37.67 -17.92 34.72
N ILE A 303 37.77 -19.12 34.13
CA ILE A 303 37.36 -19.36 32.74
C ILE A 303 35.88 -19.02 32.51
N LYS A 304 35.00 -19.36 33.46
CA LYS A 304 33.56 -19.01 33.37
C LYS A 304 33.32 -17.50 33.45
N ILE A 305 34.08 -16.79 34.29
CA ILE A 305 34.01 -15.33 34.38
C ILE A 305 34.42 -14.72 33.04
N ASP A 306 35.55 -15.13 32.48
CA ASP A 306 36.05 -14.60 31.21
C ASP A 306 35.03 -14.80 30.07
N GLN A 307 34.37 -15.96 30.02
CA GLN A 307 33.30 -16.24 29.05
C GLN A 307 32.08 -15.32 29.23
N LEU A 308 31.67 -15.06 30.48
CA LEU A 308 30.55 -14.17 30.76
C LEU A 308 30.89 -12.71 30.44
N GLU A 309 32.11 -12.27 30.71
CA GLU A 309 32.59 -10.94 30.35
C GLU A 309 32.58 -10.72 28.83
N GLU A 310 32.97 -11.73 28.05
CA GLU A 310 32.93 -11.68 26.58
C GLU A 310 31.47 -11.58 26.06
N LEU A 311 30.54 -12.35 26.64
CA LEU A 311 29.12 -12.26 26.30
C LEU A 311 28.51 -10.89 26.63
N ILE A 312 28.85 -10.34 27.80
CA ILE A 312 28.41 -8.99 28.20
C ILE A 312 28.93 -7.95 27.20
N LYS A 313 30.20 -8.06 26.79
CA LYS A 313 30.78 -7.15 25.81
C LYS A 313 30.03 -7.20 24.47
N HIS A 314 29.76 -8.39 23.96
CA HIS A 314 29.00 -8.56 22.72
C HIS A 314 27.58 -7.97 22.84
N GLU A 315 26.90 -8.16 23.97
CA GLU A 315 25.56 -7.62 24.17
C GLU A 315 25.55 -6.08 24.27
N ASN A 316 26.55 -5.49 24.94
CA ASN A 316 26.74 -4.04 24.98
C ASN A 316 26.98 -3.44 23.58
N GLU A 317 27.77 -4.12 22.73
CA GLU A 317 27.99 -3.70 21.34
C GLU A 317 26.69 -3.74 20.52
N ARG A 318 25.84 -4.76 20.74
CA ARG A 318 24.50 -4.82 20.14
C ARG A 318 23.58 -3.72 20.65
N GLU A 319 23.60 -3.42 21.95
CA GLU A 319 22.82 -2.33 22.53
C GLU A 319 23.18 -0.99 21.88
N ILE A 320 24.46 -0.68 21.75
CA ILE A 320 24.94 0.54 21.09
C ILE A 320 24.48 0.57 19.63
N SER A 321 24.54 -0.56 18.91
CA SER A 321 24.06 -0.65 17.53
C SER A 321 22.55 -0.38 17.43
N CYS A 322 21.75 -1.01 18.29
CA CYS A 322 20.30 -0.77 18.39
C CYS A 322 19.99 0.69 18.74
N GLN A 323 20.70 1.29 19.70
CA GLN A 323 20.55 2.71 20.03
C GLN A 323 20.88 3.61 18.84
N ASN A 324 21.95 3.33 18.10
CA ASN A 324 22.32 4.10 16.92
C ASN A 324 21.26 4.01 15.81
N THR A 325 20.70 2.82 15.55
CA THR A 325 19.58 2.69 14.61
C THR A 325 18.35 3.45 15.09
N LEU A 326 18.02 3.40 16.39
CA LEU A 326 16.91 4.16 16.95
C LEU A 326 17.12 5.68 16.80
N ILE A 327 18.35 6.17 17.00
CA ILE A 327 18.71 7.57 16.79
C ILE A 327 18.53 7.95 15.31
N GLN A 328 18.95 7.10 14.37
CA GLN A 328 18.72 7.31 12.94
C GLN A 328 17.23 7.41 12.60
N TYR A 329 16.40 6.51 13.14
CA TYR A 329 14.94 6.57 12.95
C TYR A 329 14.30 7.81 13.59
N LYS A 330 14.78 8.24 14.77
CA LYS A 330 14.32 9.50 15.38
C LYS A 330 14.68 10.71 14.54
N ASN A 331 15.84 10.72 13.91
CA ASN A 331 16.26 11.80 13.03
C ASN A 331 15.46 11.83 11.71
N GLN A 332 14.92 10.70 11.25
CA GLN A 332 14.01 10.64 10.10
C GLN A 332 12.61 11.23 10.38
N LYS A 333 12.20 11.39 11.65
CA LYS A 333 10.96 12.12 12.00
C LYS A 333 11.08 13.64 11.88
N ASN A 334 12.28 14.18 11.69
CA ASN A 334 12.50 15.58 11.30
C ASN A 334 12.43 15.71 9.77
N ASP A 335 11.41 15.13 9.15
CA ASP A 335 11.17 15.27 7.73
C ASP A 335 10.77 16.73 7.46
N PRO A 336 11.48 17.50 6.62
CA PRO A 336 11.11 18.88 6.28
C PRO A 336 9.66 18.99 5.78
N PHE A 337 9.10 17.89 5.26
CA PHE A 337 7.70 17.79 4.86
C PHE A 337 6.72 17.88 6.05
N ILE A 338 7.02 17.22 7.18
CA ILE A 338 6.18 17.28 8.39
C ILE A 338 6.22 18.69 8.99
N GLU A 339 7.38 19.36 8.93
CA GLU A 339 7.52 20.75 9.38
C GLU A 339 6.74 21.72 8.47
N GLN A 340 6.74 21.50 7.15
CA GLN A 340 5.90 22.25 6.21
C GLN A 340 4.40 22.05 6.48
N ILE A 341 3.98 20.80 6.72
CA ILE A 341 2.59 20.49 7.05
C ILE A 341 2.17 21.20 8.34
N ASN A 342 2.98 21.11 9.40
CA ASN A 342 2.69 21.78 10.67
C ASN A 342 2.58 23.30 10.49
N LYS A 343 3.49 23.93 9.72
CA LYS A 343 3.41 25.37 9.39
C LYS A 343 2.14 25.72 8.60
N THR A 344 1.74 24.88 7.65
CA THR A 344 0.54 25.10 6.83
C THR A 344 -0.73 24.99 7.68
N ILE A 345 -0.79 24.01 8.58
CA ILE A 345 -1.89 23.83 9.53
C ILE A 345 -1.97 25.01 10.49
N GLU A 346 -0.84 25.52 10.98
CA GLU A 346 -0.79 26.68 11.87
C GLU A 346 -1.30 27.96 11.16
N ILE A 347 -0.95 28.15 9.88
CA ILE A 347 -1.47 29.26 9.06
C ILE A 347 -2.98 29.15 8.90
N LEU A 348 -3.49 27.97 8.54
CA LEU A 348 -4.93 27.74 8.36
C LEU A 348 -5.72 27.91 9.66
N TYR A 349 -5.15 27.47 10.79
CA TYR A 349 -5.74 27.65 12.11
C TYR A 349 -5.86 29.14 12.46
N LYS A 350 -4.78 29.92 12.30
CA LYS A 350 -4.77 31.38 12.57
C LYS A 350 -5.71 32.16 11.64
N GLN A 351 -5.89 31.73 10.40
CA GLN A 351 -6.75 32.41 9.43
C GLN A 351 -8.25 32.16 9.67
N HIS A 352 -8.62 30.99 10.20
CA HIS A 352 -10.01 30.56 10.28
C HIS A 352 -10.58 30.43 11.70
N VAL A 353 -9.73 30.51 12.74
CA VAL A 353 -10.12 30.42 14.15
C VAL A 353 -9.59 31.65 14.91
N ILE A 354 -10.50 32.43 15.50
CA ILE A 354 -10.17 33.61 16.31
C ILE A 354 -9.93 33.13 17.75
N SER A 355 -8.74 32.60 18.04
CA SER A 355 -8.32 32.26 19.41
C SER A 355 -6.79 32.32 19.50
N ASP A 356 -6.27 33.23 20.33
CA ASP A 356 -4.84 33.45 20.60
C ASP A 356 -4.28 32.41 21.60
N ASP A 357 -4.54 31.13 21.35
CA ASP A 357 -4.09 30.05 22.21
C ASP A 357 -2.70 29.58 21.78
N ILE A 358 -1.68 30.08 22.49
CA ILE A 358 -0.28 29.73 22.26
C ILE A 358 -0.01 28.33 22.83
N GLY A 359 0.38 27.38 21.96
CA GLY A 359 0.81 26.04 22.37
C GLY A 359 -0.18 24.90 22.09
N ILE A 360 -1.17 25.11 21.23
CA ILE A 360 -2.09 24.05 20.81
C ILE A 360 -1.35 22.96 20.00
N SER A 361 -1.58 21.69 20.34
CA SER A 361 -1.08 20.54 19.57
C SER A 361 -1.64 20.52 18.14
N THR A 362 -0.82 20.15 17.13
CA THR A 362 -1.25 20.03 15.72
C THR A 362 -2.53 19.23 15.55
N ILE A 363 -2.70 18.16 16.33
CA ILE A 363 -3.91 17.32 16.31
C ILE A 363 -5.14 18.12 16.73
N HIS A 364 -5.00 18.97 17.74
CA HIS A 364 -6.10 19.78 18.23
C HIS A 364 -6.41 20.94 17.28
N MET A 365 -5.40 21.54 16.64
CA MET A 365 -5.61 22.53 15.56
C MET A 365 -6.42 21.92 14.41
N LEU A 366 -6.05 20.70 13.97
CA LEU A 366 -6.76 19.98 12.92
C LEU A 366 -8.20 19.64 13.30
N GLN A 367 -8.44 19.17 14.54
CA GLN A 367 -9.78 18.88 15.03
C GLN A 367 -10.69 20.12 15.02
N THR A 368 -10.17 21.28 15.40
CA THR A 368 -10.94 22.53 15.39
C THR A 368 -11.24 22.98 13.96
N ILE A 369 -10.26 22.89 13.05
CA ILE A 369 -10.47 23.16 11.62
C ILE A 369 -11.53 22.20 11.06
N GLU A 370 -11.46 20.91 11.36
CA GLU A 370 -12.40 19.88 10.92
C GLU A 370 -13.83 20.16 11.42
N ASN A 371 -13.98 20.55 12.68
CA ASN A 371 -15.28 20.90 13.23
C ASN A 371 -15.85 22.17 12.57
N LYS A 372 -14.99 23.14 12.25
CA LYS A 372 -15.38 24.35 11.54
C LYS A 372 -15.78 24.07 10.09
N THR A 373 -15.04 23.23 9.37
CA THR A 373 -15.39 22.83 8.01
C THR A 373 -16.69 22.04 7.98
N LYS A 374 -16.92 21.12 8.94
CA LYS A 374 -18.20 20.43 9.11
C LYS A 374 -19.36 21.39 9.36
N SER A 375 -19.17 22.40 10.21
CA SER A 375 -20.18 23.43 10.45
C SER A 375 -20.48 24.24 9.18
N LEU A 376 -19.46 24.65 8.43
CA LEU A 376 -19.65 25.38 7.18
C LEU A 376 -20.33 24.52 6.10
N LEU A 377 -19.97 23.23 6.01
CA LEU A 377 -20.58 22.29 5.08
C LEU A 377 -22.07 22.09 5.38
N ASN A 378 -22.42 21.92 6.66
CA ASN A 378 -23.81 21.80 7.09
C ASN A 378 -24.63 23.06 6.76
N ILE A 379 -24.02 24.25 6.90
CA ILE A 379 -24.67 25.50 6.48
C ILE A 379 -24.88 25.51 4.96
N ILE A 380 -23.89 25.08 4.16
CA ILE A 380 -23.99 25.00 2.69
C ILE A 380 -25.10 24.01 2.25
N GLU A 381 -25.19 22.85 2.89
CA GLU A 381 -26.22 21.83 2.57
C GLU A 381 -27.66 22.32 2.80
N HIS A 382 -27.85 23.29 3.69
CA HIS A 382 -29.16 23.84 4.04
C HIS A 382 -29.43 25.24 3.42
N MET A 383 -28.56 25.72 2.52
CA MET A 383 -28.81 26.99 1.83
C MET A 383 -29.86 26.83 0.71
N ASP A 384 -30.77 27.80 0.62
CA ASP A 384 -31.76 27.84 -0.47
C ASP A 384 -31.08 27.93 -1.85
N SER A 385 -31.48 27.03 -2.76
CA SER A 385 -30.90 26.87 -4.10
C SER A 385 -30.86 28.17 -4.93
N SER A 386 -31.79 29.10 -4.70
CA SER A 386 -31.81 30.42 -5.37
C SER A 386 -30.65 31.32 -4.96
N VAL A 387 -30.21 31.29 -3.70
CA VAL A 387 -29.10 32.11 -3.19
C VAL A 387 -27.76 31.52 -3.63
N VAL A 388 -27.66 30.20 -3.66
CA VAL A 388 -26.48 29.48 -4.16
C VAL A 388 -26.23 29.82 -5.63
N MET A 389 -27.27 29.82 -6.47
CA MET A 389 -27.15 30.13 -7.90
C MET A 389 -26.68 31.57 -8.17
N GLU A 390 -27.12 32.53 -7.35
CA GLU A 390 -26.68 33.93 -7.47
C GLU A 390 -25.22 34.08 -7.03
N ALA A 391 -24.83 33.46 -5.91
CA ALA A 391 -23.46 33.44 -5.42
C ALA A 391 -22.50 32.74 -6.40
N GLU A 392 -22.92 31.64 -7.03
CA GLU A 392 -22.16 30.95 -8.08
C GLU A 392 -21.95 31.84 -9.30
N LYS A 393 -23.00 32.56 -9.76
CA LYS A 393 -22.85 33.54 -10.85
C LYS A 393 -21.84 34.63 -10.49
N PHE A 394 -21.90 35.18 -9.28
CA PHE A 394 -20.92 36.19 -8.83
C PHE A 394 -19.50 35.64 -8.74
N ARG A 395 -19.32 34.43 -8.20
CA ARG A 395 -18.02 33.76 -8.13
C ARG A 395 -17.48 33.46 -9.52
N GLU A 396 -18.31 32.98 -10.43
CA GLU A 396 -17.89 32.67 -11.79
C GLU A 396 -17.52 33.94 -12.59
N ILE A 397 -18.25 35.04 -12.38
CA ILE A 397 -17.86 36.35 -12.90
C ILE A 397 -16.50 36.78 -12.31
N ALA A 398 -16.29 36.63 -11.01
CA ALA A 398 -15.04 37.02 -10.33
C ALA A 398 -13.83 36.16 -10.78
N ILE A 399 -14.01 34.86 -10.98
CA ILE A 399 -12.97 33.98 -11.53
C ILE A 399 -12.60 34.44 -12.94
N ARG A 400 -13.59 34.67 -13.80
CA ARG A 400 -13.36 35.14 -15.18
C ARG A 400 -12.69 36.52 -15.24
N THR A 401 -12.97 37.42 -14.30
CA THR A 401 -12.30 38.73 -14.25
C THR A 401 -10.86 38.61 -13.78
N MET A 402 -10.57 37.76 -12.79
CA MET A 402 -9.21 37.49 -12.31
C MET A 402 -8.35 36.85 -13.41
N GLU A 403 -8.88 35.86 -14.13
CA GLU A 403 -8.19 35.24 -15.28
C GLU A 403 -7.86 36.25 -16.38
N ARG A 404 -8.78 37.19 -16.66
CA ARG A 404 -8.52 38.28 -17.62
C ARG A 404 -7.41 39.22 -17.13
N GLN A 405 -7.40 39.58 -15.85
CA GLN A 405 -6.37 40.44 -15.27
C GLN A 405 -4.99 39.77 -15.28
N GLU A 406 -4.93 38.47 -15.01
CA GLU A 406 -3.69 37.71 -15.02
C GLU A 406 -3.11 37.57 -16.44
N LYS A 407 -3.95 37.28 -17.45
CA LYS A 407 -3.51 37.28 -18.86
C LYS A 407 -2.95 38.64 -19.29
N LEU A 408 -3.61 39.74 -18.90
CA LEU A 408 -3.11 41.09 -19.18
C LEU A 408 -1.77 41.38 -18.48
N ARG A 409 -1.56 40.86 -17.26
CA ARG A 409 -0.26 40.96 -16.57
C ARG A 409 0.83 40.20 -17.29
N GLN A 410 0.56 38.96 -17.71
CA GLN A 410 1.52 38.14 -18.44
C GLN A 410 1.89 38.76 -19.78
N GLU A 411 0.93 39.34 -20.51
CA GLU A 411 1.21 40.08 -21.74
C GLU A 411 2.08 41.31 -21.49
N LYS A 412 1.84 42.07 -20.42
CA LYS A 412 2.69 43.21 -20.05
C LYS A 412 4.13 42.79 -19.78
N ILE A 413 4.32 41.74 -18.97
CA ILE A 413 5.65 41.20 -18.65
C ILE A 413 6.35 40.72 -19.94
N MET A 414 5.64 39.98 -20.79
CA MET A 414 6.20 39.51 -22.07
C MET A 414 6.58 40.67 -23.01
N ASN A 415 5.79 41.73 -23.03
CA ASN A 415 6.07 42.93 -23.83
C ASN A 415 7.26 43.70 -23.27
N GLU A 416 7.37 43.85 -21.94
CA GLU A 416 8.54 44.46 -21.28
C GLU A 416 9.82 43.65 -21.55
N LEU A 417 9.77 42.31 -21.45
CA LEU A 417 10.92 41.44 -21.77
C LEU A 417 11.33 41.56 -23.24
N LYS A 418 10.36 41.62 -24.17
CA LYS A 418 10.64 41.87 -25.59
C LYS A 418 11.29 43.24 -25.80
N HIS A 419 10.79 44.26 -25.12
CA HIS A 419 11.33 45.62 -25.18
C HIS A 419 12.77 45.69 -24.64
N GLN A 420 13.03 45.09 -23.48
CA GLN A 420 14.38 44.98 -22.91
C GLN A 420 15.33 44.21 -23.83
N LYS A 421 14.88 43.10 -24.42
CA LYS A 421 15.68 42.32 -25.35
C LYS A 421 15.99 43.07 -26.66
N ALA A 422 15.08 43.94 -27.11
CA ALA A 422 15.31 44.83 -28.25
C ALA A 422 16.34 45.92 -27.92
N LEU A 423 16.25 46.54 -26.74
CA LEU A 423 17.22 47.52 -26.25
C LEU A 423 18.63 46.92 -26.14
N LEU A 424 18.74 45.70 -25.60
CA LEU A 424 20.01 44.97 -25.50
C LEU A 424 20.62 44.63 -26.88
N ARG A 425 19.79 44.40 -27.90
CA ARG A 425 20.24 44.19 -29.28
C ARG A 425 20.75 45.47 -29.93
N THR A 426 20.14 46.61 -29.66
CA THR A 426 20.61 47.91 -30.16
C THR A 426 21.89 48.40 -29.47
N SER A 427 22.13 47.98 -28.22
CA SER A 427 23.35 48.32 -27.47
C SER A 427 24.51 47.33 -27.66
N ALA A 428 24.32 46.25 -28.42
CA ALA A 428 25.37 45.27 -28.67
C ALA A 428 26.37 45.80 -29.71
N PRO A 429 27.69 45.81 -29.44
CA PRO A 429 28.69 46.29 -30.38
C PRO A 429 28.77 45.37 -31.62
N PRO A 430 29.01 45.91 -32.83
CA PRO A 430 29.06 45.12 -34.05
C PRO A 430 30.28 44.18 -34.05
N TYR A 431 30.05 42.88 -34.29
CA TYR A 431 31.11 41.87 -34.28
C TYR A 431 32.17 42.11 -35.38
N PRO A 432 33.46 41.87 -35.10
CA PRO A 432 34.54 42.06 -36.07
C PRO A 432 34.55 40.95 -37.14
N LYS A 433 34.78 41.34 -38.41
CA LYS A 433 34.97 40.40 -39.52
C LYS A 433 36.24 39.58 -39.32
N VAL A 434 36.11 38.26 -39.26
CA VAL A 434 37.24 37.33 -39.30
C VAL A 434 37.75 37.27 -40.75
N LEU A 435 38.98 37.74 -40.97
CA LEU A 435 39.76 37.48 -42.18
C LEU A 435 40.35 36.06 -42.07
N LEU A 436 39.87 35.15 -42.90
CA LEU A 436 40.60 33.93 -43.25
C LEU A 436 41.58 34.32 -44.37
N VAL A 437 42.87 34.29 -44.05
CA VAL A 437 43.99 34.44 -44.99
C VAL A 437 44.34 33.05 -45.51
N GLU A 438 44.44 32.93 -46.84
CA GLU A 438 44.96 31.76 -47.59
C GLU A 438 46.45 31.52 -47.35
#